data_AF-A0A355U9C2-F1
#
_entry.id   AF-A0A355U9C2-F1
#
_cell.length_a   1.000
_cell.length_b   1.000
_cell.length_c   1.000
_cell.angle_alpha   90.00
_cell.angle_beta   90.00
_cell.angle_gamma   90.00
#
_symmetry.space_group_name_H-M   'P 1'
#
loop_
_entity.id
_entity.type
_entity.pdbx_description
1 polymer ?
#
loop_
_entity_poly.entity_id
_entity_poly.type
_entity_poly.pdbx_seq_one_letter_code
_entity_poly.pdbx_strand_id
1 'polypeptide(L)'
;FVERKHGRQVIKYDLDDMEEYLADTYGITVYQEQVMLLSQKLAGFTKGQADSLRKAMGKKQIELMNKMFDLFISQGTERGHNEEILKKIWKDWEAFASYAFNKSHSTCYAYLAFHTGYLKAHYPAEFMASVLTHNMNDIKKVSFFMDECKWMGIEILGPSVNESE
;
A
#
# COMPACT_ATOMS: atom_id res chain seq x y z
N PHE A 1 4.26 10.31 -5.95
CA PHE A 1 4.10 10.09 -4.50
C PHE A 1 5.16 10.86 -3.72
N VAL A 2 6.46 10.53 -3.85
CA VAL A 2 7.57 11.15 -3.10
C VAL A 2 7.60 12.68 -3.20
N GLU A 3 7.53 13.26 -4.41
CA GLU A 3 7.53 14.72 -4.60
C GLU A 3 6.40 15.43 -3.85
N ARG A 4 5.19 14.85 -3.85
CA ARG A 4 4.03 15.38 -3.14
C ARG A 4 4.18 15.25 -1.62
N LYS A 5 4.67 14.09 -1.14
CA LYS A 5 4.95 13.84 0.29
C LYS A 5 5.90 14.89 0.88
N HIS A 6 6.89 15.32 0.11
CA HIS A 6 7.87 16.32 0.53
C HIS A 6 7.50 17.77 0.17
N GLY A 7 6.28 18.03 -0.30
CA GLY A 7 5.81 19.37 -0.64
C GLY A 7 6.47 20.00 -1.87
N ARG A 8 7.25 19.24 -2.65
CA ARG A 8 7.90 19.71 -3.89
C ARG A 8 6.93 19.77 -5.08
N GLN A 9 5.78 19.11 -4.96
CA GLN A 9 4.71 19.14 -5.94
C GLN A 9 3.37 19.35 -5.25
N VAL A 10 2.57 20.28 -5.77
CA VAL A 10 1.21 20.56 -5.27
C VAL A 10 0.32 19.33 -5.46
N ILE A 11 -0.41 18.96 -4.41
CA ILE A 11 -1.44 17.94 -4.47
C ILE A 11 -2.66 18.58 -5.11
N LYS A 12 -3.11 18.02 -6.24
CA LYS A 12 -4.33 18.43 -6.93
C LYS A 12 -5.25 17.23 -7.01
N TYR A 13 -6.52 17.48 -6.73
CA TYR A 13 -7.61 16.53 -6.86
C TYR A 13 -8.43 16.90 -8.10
N ASP A 14 -8.97 15.90 -8.79
CA ASP A 14 -9.83 16.15 -9.96
C ASP A 14 -11.21 16.66 -9.52
N LEU A 15 -11.68 16.21 -8.36
CA LEU A 15 -12.87 16.69 -7.67
C LEU A 15 -12.54 16.88 -6.18
N ASP A 16 -13.10 17.92 -5.55
CA ASP A 16 -12.87 18.23 -4.14
C ASP A 16 -13.26 17.06 -3.21
N ASP A 17 -14.34 16.33 -3.55
CA ASP A 17 -14.78 15.14 -2.82
C ASP A 17 -13.76 14.00 -2.77
N MET A 18 -12.73 14.02 -3.64
CA MET A 18 -11.69 13.00 -3.64
C MET A 18 -10.66 13.18 -2.51
N GLU A 19 -10.55 14.38 -1.95
CA GLU A 19 -9.60 14.68 -0.88
C GLU A 19 -9.81 13.77 0.33
N GLU A 20 -11.08 13.53 0.70
CA GLU A 20 -11.48 12.70 1.85
C GLU A 20 -10.82 11.31 1.85
N TYR A 21 -10.66 10.69 0.68
CA TYR A 21 -10.12 9.32 0.56
C TYR A 21 -8.71 9.25 -0.01
N LEU A 22 -8.19 10.35 -0.58
CA LEU A 22 -6.87 10.39 -1.20
C LEU A 22 -5.87 11.26 -0.45
N ALA A 23 -6.26 11.97 0.62
CA ALA A 23 -5.36 12.77 1.45
C ALA A 23 -4.17 11.95 1.98
N ASP A 24 -4.45 10.78 2.57
CA ASP A 24 -3.44 9.86 3.12
C ASP A 24 -2.44 9.35 2.06
N THR A 25 -2.81 9.42 0.78
CA THR A 25 -1.98 8.96 -0.35
C THR A 25 -1.58 10.10 -1.28
N TYR A 26 -1.65 11.34 -0.81
CA TYR A 26 -1.22 12.55 -1.52
C TYR A 26 -1.91 12.72 -2.89
N GLY A 27 -3.21 12.46 -2.97
CA GLY A 27 -4.00 12.59 -4.21
C GLY A 27 -3.72 11.50 -5.24
N ILE A 28 -3.24 10.32 -4.82
CA ILE A 28 -2.93 9.19 -5.70
C ILE A 28 -3.78 8.00 -5.27
N THR A 29 -4.49 7.38 -6.20
CA THR A 29 -5.18 6.11 -5.94
C THR A 29 -4.13 4.99 -5.82
N VAL A 30 -4.03 4.39 -4.64
CA VAL A 30 -3.07 3.31 -4.32
C VAL A 30 -3.79 2.03 -3.90
N TYR A 31 -4.96 2.14 -3.28
CA TYR A 31 -5.66 1.01 -2.70
C TYR A 31 -7.01 0.72 -3.38
N GLN A 32 -7.35 -0.57 -3.45
CA GLN A 32 -8.65 -1.04 -3.92
C GLN A 32 -9.80 -0.39 -3.15
N GLU A 33 -9.63 -0.26 -1.84
CA GLU A 33 -10.60 0.35 -0.92
C GLU A 33 -10.86 1.83 -1.24
N GLN A 34 -9.87 2.56 -1.78
CA GLN A 34 -10.07 3.96 -2.19
C GLN A 34 -11.01 4.07 -3.39
N VAL A 35 -10.86 3.19 -4.39
CA VAL A 35 -11.78 3.15 -5.54
C VAL A 35 -13.19 2.78 -5.09
N MET A 36 -13.32 1.85 -4.15
CA MET A 36 -14.61 1.49 -3.58
C MET A 36 -15.28 2.67 -2.85
N LEU A 37 -14.54 3.44 -2.06
CA LEU A 37 -15.08 4.58 -1.33
C LEU A 37 -15.41 5.75 -2.27
N LEU A 38 -14.53 6.03 -3.23
CA LEU A 38 -14.74 7.07 -4.22
C LEU A 38 -15.93 6.79 -5.13
N SER A 39 -16.13 5.55 -5.57
CA SER A 39 -17.32 5.20 -6.39
C SER A 39 -18.63 5.37 -5.61
N GLN A 40 -18.64 5.12 -4.29
CA GLN A 40 -19.80 5.40 -3.43
C GLN A 40 -20.02 6.91 -3.26
N LYS A 41 -18.94 7.67 -3.07
CA LYS A 41 -19.01 9.13 -2.86
C LYS A 41 -19.38 9.89 -4.13
N LEU A 42 -18.70 9.63 -5.24
CA LEU A 42 -18.86 10.36 -6.50
C LEU A 42 -20.09 9.91 -7.29
N ALA A 43 -20.36 8.61 -7.34
CA ALA A 43 -21.45 8.05 -8.15
C ALA A 43 -22.55 7.38 -7.33
N GLY A 44 -22.46 7.31 -6.00
CA GLY A 44 -23.55 6.74 -5.20
C GLY A 44 -23.69 5.23 -5.31
N PHE A 45 -22.61 4.55 -5.71
CA PHE A 45 -22.59 3.10 -5.74
C PHE A 45 -23.00 2.56 -4.36
N THR A 46 -23.75 1.48 -4.34
CA THR A 46 -23.96 0.69 -3.13
C THR A 46 -22.66 -0.04 -2.77
N LYS A 47 -22.54 -0.52 -1.53
CA LYS A 47 -21.40 -1.35 -1.11
C LYS A 47 -21.19 -2.57 -2.03
N GLY A 48 -22.29 -3.16 -2.53
CA GLY A 48 -22.25 -4.28 -3.47
C GLY A 48 -21.75 -3.90 -4.86
N GLN A 49 -22.17 -2.74 -5.39
CA GLN A 49 -21.66 -2.22 -6.67
C GLN A 49 -20.17 -1.86 -6.57
N ALA A 50 -19.75 -1.21 -5.48
CA ALA A 50 -18.34 -0.90 -5.23
C ALA A 50 -17.45 -2.16 -5.15
N ASP A 51 -17.91 -3.22 -4.49
CA ASP A 51 -17.20 -4.51 -4.49
C ASP A 51 -17.18 -5.17 -5.88
N SER A 52 -18.26 -5.03 -6.64
CA SER A 52 -18.34 -5.53 -8.02
C SER A 52 -17.33 -4.81 -8.92
N LEU A 53 -17.20 -3.48 -8.77
CA LEU A 53 -16.18 -2.67 -9.44
C LEU A 53 -14.76 -3.15 -9.09
N ARG A 54 -14.47 -3.35 -7.81
CA ARG A 54 -13.17 -3.88 -7.35
C ARG A 54 -12.85 -5.22 -8.01
N LYS A 55 -13.82 -6.15 -8.03
CA LYS A 55 -13.66 -7.46 -8.66
C LYS A 55 -13.44 -7.35 -10.17
N ALA A 56 -14.19 -6.48 -10.84
CA ALA A 56 -14.07 -6.23 -12.27
C ALA A 56 -12.68 -5.71 -12.63
N MET A 57 -12.16 -4.75 -11.86
CA MET A 57 -10.82 -4.19 -12.01
C MET A 57 -9.74 -5.24 -11.76
N GLY A 58 -9.83 -5.99 -10.66
CA GLY A 58 -8.84 -7.02 -10.32
C GLY A 58 -8.77 -8.17 -11.33
N LYS A 59 -9.89 -8.52 -11.97
CA LYS A 59 -9.97 -9.59 -12.98
C LYS A 59 -9.94 -9.09 -14.43
N LYS A 60 -9.84 -7.77 -14.65
CA LYS A 60 -9.90 -7.12 -15.98
C LYS A 60 -11.11 -7.55 -16.81
N GLN A 61 -12.29 -7.64 -16.19
CA GLN A 61 -13.52 -8.07 -16.85
C GLN A 61 -14.13 -6.93 -17.68
N ILE A 62 -13.79 -6.86 -18.97
CA ILE A 62 -14.15 -5.76 -19.87
C ILE A 62 -15.66 -5.49 -19.89
N GLU A 63 -16.49 -6.53 -20.04
CA GLU A 63 -17.96 -6.35 -20.09
C GLU A 63 -18.54 -5.76 -18.80
N LEU A 64 -18.00 -6.17 -17.65
CA LEU A 64 -18.45 -5.66 -16.36
C LEU A 64 -17.92 -4.25 -16.12
N MET A 65 -16.69 -3.96 -16.54
CA MET A 65 -16.12 -2.62 -16.51
C MET A 65 -16.94 -1.63 -17.33
N ASN A 66 -17.33 -1.98 -18.57
CA ASN A 66 -18.15 -1.10 -19.41
C ASN A 66 -19.52 -0.81 -18.78
N LYS A 67 -20.18 -1.82 -18.21
CA LYS A 67 -21.46 -1.62 -17.50
C LYS A 67 -21.30 -0.70 -16.28
N MET A 68 -20.20 -0.85 -15.55
CA MET A 68 -19.91 0.01 -14.39
C MET A 68 -19.49 1.42 -14.81
N PHE A 69 -18.85 1.58 -15.97
CA PHE A 69 -18.50 2.88 -16.55
C PHE A 69 -19.77 3.68 -16.85
N ASP A 70 -20.71 3.12 -17.61
CA ASP A 70 -21.95 3.79 -17.97
C ASP A 70 -22.73 4.21 -16.70
N LEU A 71 -22.76 3.33 -15.71
CA LEU A 71 -23.39 3.60 -14.41
C LEU A 71 -22.67 4.72 -13.64
N PHE A 72 -21.33 4.69 -13.60
CA PHE A 72 -20.51 5.70 -12.92
C PHE A 72 -20.70 7.09 -13.53
N ILE A 73 -20.71 7.17 -14.86
CA ILE A 73 -20.94 8.44 -15.58
C ILE A 73 -22.36 8.94 -15.32
N SER A 74 -23.38 8.11 -15.53
CA SER A 74 -24.79 8.51 -15.32
C SER A 74 -25.00 9.02 -13.90
N GLN A 75 -24.65 8.23 -12.88
CA GLN A 75 -24.92 8.61 -11.50
C GLN A 75 -24.01 9.75 -11.01
N GLY A 76 -22.78 9.85 -11.51
CA GLY A 76 -21.89 10.97 -11.19
C GLY A 76 -22.40 12.29 -11.76
N THR A 77 -22.94 12.29 -12.99
CA THR A 77 -23.55 13.49 -13.59
C THR A 77 -24.86 13.89 -12.91
N GLU A 78 -25.69 12.93 -12.50
CA GLU A 78 -26.90 13.18 -11.67
C GLU A 78 -26.56 13.85 -10.34
N ARG A 79 -25.34 13.61 -9.83
CA ARG A 79 -24.81 14.24 -8.60
C ARG A 79 -24.13 15.58 -8.84
N GLY A 80 -24.13 16.08 -10.08
CA GLY A 80 -23.61 17.40 -10.44
C GLY A 80 -22.12 17.42 -10.78
N HIS A 81 -21.46 16.27 -10.94
CA HIS A 81 -20.08 16.24 -11.38
C HIS A 81 -19.97 16.37 -12.91
N ASN A 82 -18.92 17.03 -13.38
CA ASN A 82 -18.67 17.20 -14.81
C ASN A 82 -18.28 15.84 -15.44
N GLU A 83 -18.96 15.47 -16.52
CA GLU A 83 -18.75 14.22 -17.24
C GLU A 83 -17.29 14.02 -17.71
N GLU A 84 -16.63 15.06 -18.19
CA GLU A 84 -15.24 14.97 -18.67
C GLU A 84 -14.27 14.68 -17.52
N ILE A 85 -14.54 15.24 -16.34
CA ILE A 85 -13.75 14.94 -15.14
C ILE A 85 -13.98 13.50 -14.69
N LEU A 86 -15.24 13.02 -14.72
CA LEU A 86 -15.56 11.63 -14.38
C LEU A 86 -14.88 10.63 -15.34
N LYS A 87 -14.88 10.91 -16.65
CA LYS A 87 -14.16 10.10 -17.65
C LYS A 87 -12.66 10.05 -17.36
N LYS A 88 -12.06 11.19 -16.98
CA LYS A 88 -10.65 11.25 -16.58
C LYS A 88 -10.39 10.36 -15.35
N ILE A 89 -11.20 10.50 -14.30
CA ILE A 89 -11.08 9.70 -13.07
C ILE A 89 -11.19 8.21 -13.39
N TRP A 90 -12.16 7.84 -14.23
CA TRP A 90 -12.34 6.45 -14.63
C TRP A 90 -11.12 5.89 -15.36
N LYS A 91 -10.56 6.65 -16.30
CA LYS A 91 -9.33 6.28 -17.02
C LYS A 91 -8.15 6.10 -16.07
N ASP A 92 -8.03 6.97 -15.07
CA ASP A 92 -7.01 6.86 -14.03
C ASP A 92 -7.22 5.58 -13.19
N TRP A 93 -8.47 5.18 -12.94
CA TRP A 93 -8.80 3.91 -12.27
C TRP A 93 -8.53 2.66 -13.12
N GLU A 94 -8.76 2.73 -14.44
CA GLU A 94 -8.43 1.63 -15.37
C GLU A 94 -6.92 1.38 -15.43
N ALA A 95 -6.13 2.46 -15.49
CA ALA A 95 -4.68 2.36 -15.36
C ALA A 95 -4.33 1.71 -14.00
N PHE A 96 -4.93 2.21 -12.92
CA PHE A 96 -4.74 1.72 -11.55
C PHE A 96 -5.06 0.26 -11.35
N ALA A 97 -6.06 -0.30 -12.04
CA ALA A 97 -6.45 -1.68 -11.89
C ALA A 97 -5.29 -2.68 -12.05
N SER A 98 -4.26 -2.33 -12.83
CA SER A 98 -3.08 -3.19 -13.04
C SER A 98 -2.08 -3.20 -11.87
N TYR A 99 -2.15 -2.23 -10.95
CA TYR A 99 -1.25 -2.09 -9.80
C TYR A 99 -1.99 -1.93 -8.47
N ALA A 100 -3.29 -2.22 -8.46
CA ALA A 100 -4.15 -2.03 -7.31
C ALA A 100 -3.76 -2.94 -6.14
N PHE A 101 -3.47 -2.33 -4.99
CA PHE A 101 -3.09 -3.06 -3.78
C PHE A 101 -4.25 -3.13 -2.78
N ASN A 102 -4.30 -4.20 -1.98
CA ASN A 102 -5.30 -4.32 -0.92
C ASN A 102 -4.79 -3.67 0.38
N LYS A 103 -5.50 -2.66 0.90
CA LYS A 103 -5.05 -1.87 2.06
C LYS A 103 -4.99 -2.70 3.33
N SER A 104 -5.97 -3.59 3.59
CA SER A 104 -5.97 -4.39 4.81
C SER A 104 -4.79 -5.35 4.87
N HIS A 105 -4.48 -6.03 3.76
CA HIS A 105 -3.30 -6.88 3.64
C HIS A 105 -2.01 -6.07 3.81
N SER A 106 -1.88 -4.93 3.14
CA SER A 106 -0.71 -4.03 3.28
C SER A 106 -0.50 -3.59 4.73
N THR A 107 -1.57 -3.23 5.43
CA THR A 107 -1.52 -2.69 6.78
C THR A 107 -1.00 -3.72 7.78
N CYS A 108 -1.48 -4.97 7.70
CA CYS A 108 -1.04 -6.03 8.61
C CYS A 108 0.46 -6.32 8.47
N TYR A 109 0.97 -6.37 7.24
CA TYR A 109 2.40 -6.59 7.00
C TYR A 109 3.24 -5.37 7.36
N ALA A 110 2.75 -4.15 7.09
CA ALA A 110 3.43 -2.92 7.49
C ALA A 110 3.56 -2.82 9.02
N TYR A 111 2.55 -3.28 9.77
CA TYR A 111 2.61 -3.33 11.23
C TYR A 111 3.72 -4.28 11.72
N LEU A 112 3.85 -5.47 11.13
CA LEU A 112 4.94 -6.39 11.46
C LEU A 112 6.32 -5.80 11.12
N ALA A 113 6.45 -5.17 9.95
CA ALA A 113 7.68 -4.50 9.53
C ALA A 113 8.04 -3.33 10.45
N PHE A 114 7.05 -2.60 10.97
CA PHE A 114 7.26 -1.57 11.98
C PHE A 114 7.84 -2.17 13.27
N HIS A 115 7.30 -3.29 13.74
CA HIS A 115 7.82 -3.97 14.93
C HIS A 115 9.27 -4.45 14.76
N THR A 116 9.61 -5.04 13.63
CA THR A 116 11.00 -5.47 13.38
C THR A 116 11.94 -4.26 13.26
N GLY A 117 11.50 -3.18 12.61
CA GLY A 117 12.23 -1.91 12.56
C GLY A 117 12.44 -1.30 13.94
N TYR A 118 11.41 -1.31 14.79
CA TYR A 118 11.46 -0.82 16.16
C TYR A 118 12.46 -1.63 17.00
N LEU A 119 12.38 -2.95 16.98
CA LEU A 119 13.31 -3.82 17.70
C LEU A 119 14.75 -3.62 17.21
N LYS A 120 14.97 -3.53 15.89
CA LYS A 120 16.30 -3.26 15.33
C LYS A 120 16.85 -1.89 15.76
N ALA A 121 16.00 -0.89 15.94
CA ALA A 121 16.41 0.45 16.34
C ALA A 121 16.69 0.60 17.84
N HIS A 122 15.92 -0.10 18.70
CA HIS A 122 15.96 0.07 20.15
C HIS A 122 16.62 -1.07 20.93
N TYR A 123 16.64 -2.29 20.36
CA TYR A 123 17.25 -3.50 20.92
C TYR A 123 18.10 -4.22 19.85
N PRO A 124 19.08 -3.53 19.24
CA PRO A 124 19.78 -4.02 18.06
C PRO A 124 20.55 -5.33 18.32
N ALA A 125 21.18 -5.47 19.48
CA ALA A 125 21.98 -6.65 19.80
C ALA A 125 21.10 -7.90 19.97
N GLU A 126 20.03 -7.79 20.75
CA GLU A 126 19.06 -8.87 21.01
C GLU A 126 18.30 -9.24 19.73
N PHE A 127 17.90 -8.23 18.95
CA PHE A 127 17.25 -8.45 17.65
C PHE A 127 18.18 -9.20 16.70
N MET A 128 19.43 -8.76 16.55
CA MET A 128 20.38 -9.42 15.65
C MET A 128 20.78 -10.81 16.14
N ALA A 129 20.89 -11.03 17.46
CA ALA A 129 21.07 -12.36 18.03
C ALA A 129 19.91 -13.29 17.63
N SER A 130 18.66 -12.84 17.77
CA SER A 130 17.48 -13.60 17.33
C SER A 130 17.49 -13.90 15.83
N VAL A 131 17.89 -12.93 14.99
CA VAL A 131 18.01 -13.12 13.53
C VAL A 131 19.09 -14.16 13.20
N LEU A 132 20.23 -14.13 13.87
CA LEU A 132 21.32 -15.10 13.68
C LEU A 132 20.89 -16.51 14.12
N THR A 133 20.25 -16.65 15.29
CA THR A 133 19.71 -17.91 15.79
C THR A 133 18.69 -18.50 14.81
N HIS A 134 17.75 -17.68 14.29
CA HIS A 134 16.74 -18.15 13.34
C HIS A 134 17.36 -18.66 12.03
N ASN A 135 18.51 -18.13 11.62
CA ASN A 135 19.17 -18.49 10.37
C ASN A 135 20.40 -19.39 10.56
N MET A 136 20.64 -19.96 11.76
CA MET A 136 21.87 -20.67 12.12
C MET A 136 22.26 -21.81 11.16
N ASN A 137 21.27 -22.44 10.53
CA ASN A 137 21.47 -23.57 9.60
C ASN A 137 21.83 -23.13 8.17
N ASP A 138 21.79 -21.83 7.87
CA ASP A 138 22.12 -21.25 6.57
C ASP A 138 23.35 -20.35 6.70
N ILE A 139 24.52 -20.95 6.46
CA ILE A 139 25.83 -20.27 6.58
C ILE A 139 25.89 -19.00 5.74
N LYS A 140 25.26 -18.96 4.55
CA LYS A 140 25.28 -17.76 3.71
C LYS A 140 24.53 -16.61 4.36
N LYS A 141 23.37 -16.88 4.97
CA LYS A 141 22.59 -15.88 5.69
C LYS A 141 23.27 -15.46 6.99
N VAL A 142 23.85 -16.40 7.73
CA VAL A 142 24.62 -16.08 8.94
C VAL A 142 25.74 -15.09 8.61
N SER A 143 26.56 -15.38 7.60
CA SER A 143 27.63 -14.46 7.18
C SER A 143 27.09 -13.08 6.77
N PHE A 144 25.99 -13.03 6.01
CA PHE A 144 25.34 -11.78 5.63
C PHE A 144 24.91 -10.95 6.85
N PHE A 145 24.27 -11.57 7.85
CA PHE A 145 23.83 -10.88 9.05
C PHE A 145 24.98 -10.54 10.01
N MET A 146 26.07 -11.31 10.03
CA MET A 146 27.27 -10.97 10.79
C MET A 146 27.92 -9.69 10.25
N ASP A 147 27.95 -9.50 8.93
CA ASP A 147 28.48 -8.26 8.34
C ASP A 147 27.56 -7.06 8.61
N GLU A 148 26.24 -7.26 8.64
CA GLU A 148 25.29 -6.23 9.07
C GLU A 148 25.52 -5.81 10.53
N CYS A 149 25.75 -6.77 11.44
CA CYS A 149 26.09 -6.46 12.83
C CYS A 149 27.35 -5.58 12.93
N LYS A 150 28.39 -5.91 12.17
CA LYS A 150 29.62 -5.08 12.11
C LYS A 150 29.33 -3.68 11.61
N TRP A 151 28.50 -3.55 10.56
CA TRP A 151 28.12 -2.24 10.02
C TRP A 151 27.31 -1.40 11.04
N MET A 152 26.48 -2.07 11.84
CA MET A 152 25.75 -1.47 12.96
C MET A 152 26.63 -1.17 14.19
N GLY A 153 27.91 -1.57 14.20
CA GLY A 153 28.81 -1.40 15.34
C GLY A 153 28.59 -2.39 16.49
N ILE A 154 27.91 -3.51 16.24
CA ILE A 154 27.67 -4.58 17.21
C ILE A 154 28.86 -5.53 17.19
N GLU A 155 29.53 -5.70 18.32
CA GLU A 155 30.61 -6.67 18.48
C GLU A 155 30.03 -8.10 18.49
N ILE A 156 30.58 -8.96 17.64
CA ILE A 156 30.27 -10.40 17.63
C ILE A 156 31.50 -11.16 18.10
N LEU A 157 31.33 -11.90 19.19
CA LEU A 157 32.37 -12.75 19.75
C LEU A 157 32.38 -14.13 19.08
N GLY A 158 33.56 -14.77 19.10
CA GLY A 158 33.65 -16.19 18.74
C GLY A 158 32.96 -17.08 19.78
N PRO A 159 32.57 -18.32 19.40
CA PRO A 159 31.95 -19.24 20.34
C PRO A 159 32.91 -19.59 21.49
N SER A 160 32.36 -19.70 22.70
CA SER A 160 33.07 -20.02 23.94
C SER A 160 32.39 -21.18 24.64
N VAL A 161 33.15 -22.24 24.96
CA VAL A 161 32.61 -23.44 25.64
C VAL A 161 32.00 -23.11 27.02
N ASN A 162 32.43 -22.02 27.66
CA ASN A 162 31.98 -21.65 29.00
C ASN A 162 30.78 -20.68 29.01
N GLU A 163 30.55 -19.95 27.92
CA GLU A 163 29.61 -18.82 27.89
C GLU A 163 28.58 -18.91 26.77
N SER A 164 28.82 -19.72 25.74
CA SER A 164 27.87 -19.94 24.65
C SER A 164 26.88 -21.06 25.03
N GLU A 165 25.59 -20.83 24.74
CA GLU A 165 24.49 -21.80 24.87
C GLU A 165 24.24 -22.59 23.58
#